data_AF-A0A511WPZ9-F1
#
_entry.id   AF-A0A511WPZ9-F1
#
_cell.length_a   1.000
_cell.length_b   1.000
_cell.length_c   1.000
_cell.angle_alpha   90.00
_cell.angle_beta   90.00
_cell.angle_gamma   90.00
#
_symmetry.space_group_name_H-M   'P 1'
#
loop_
_entity.id
_entity.type
_entity.pdbx_description
1 polymer ?
#
loop_
_entity_poly.entity_id
_entity_poly.type
_entity_poly.pdbx_seq_one_letter_code
_entity_poly.pdbx_strand_id
1 'polypeptide(L)'
;MFNWFKKKRKGSMTIIITVLSLTIIGACTVGTDEAEAKSWESEMNQTKDLKFSPEATVRLYIQLCKEEKEWIPFSDALEKIDALSKVEAMDLYLESYYKKVNPRDIRDIVNGVYGIDLEAVSELGAGKQTSTYPDEVLGMVRQALDEEVSDEAISKMEKVEVMDLYWEAFDGEMSGDDIRKMINAIFGINLAGISGLEGTGVALFSKEQWISHYKNDLFVVHTGADDVDVWVYPTDHFKKQTGLEGNPRELEVALSALGFEYSEEKEALYYANPTGESVPDNFKGQTLGTIIGVIKENYEGLN
;
A
#
# COMPACT_ATOMS: atom_id res chain seq x y z
N MET A 1 7.91 61.77 21.28
CA MET A 1 8.20 62.13 22.68
C MET A 1 7.83 60.92 23.54
N PHE A 2 8.82 60.33 24.25
CA PHE A 2 8.75 59.28 25.30
C PHE A 2 7.90 58.02 25.01
N ASN A 3 8.41 56.80 24.78
CA ASN A 3 9.52 56.01 25.35
C ASN A 3 9.34 55.63 26.83
N TRP A 4 8.87 54.40 27.09
CA TRP A 4 9.29 53.63 28.27
C TRP A 4 9.31 52.12 28.01
N PHE A 5 10.28 51.48 28.67
CA PHE A 5 10.87 50.16 28.47
C PHE A 5 10.28 49.11 29.42
N LYS A 6 10.25 47.83 28.98
CA LYS A 6 10.65 46.59 29.73
C LYS A 6 10.32 45.37 28.86
N LYS A 7 11.27 44.69 28.20
CA LYS A 7 12.31 43.72 28.64
C LYS A 7 11.81 42.27 28.89
N LYS A 8 12.17 41.41 27.93
CA LYS A 8 12.53 39.96 27.93
C LYS A 8 11.55 38.90 28.47
N ARG A 9 11.28 37.87 27.64
CA ARG A 9 11.95 36.55 27.69
C ARG A 9 11.65 35.69 26.45
N LYS A 10 12.70 35.05 25.91
CA LYS A 10 12.62 33.89 25.01
C LYS A 10 12.20 32.67 25.84
N GLY A 11 11.29 31.86 25.32
CA GLY A 11 10.94 30.53 25.82
C GLY A 11 10.44 29.68 24.68
N SER A 12 11.18 28.60 24.40
CA SER A 12 10.83 27.53 23.46
C SER A 12 9.49 26.93 23.85
N MET A 13 8.53 26.83 22.92
CA MET A 13 7.23 26.23 23.18
C MET A 13 7.28 24.76 22.79
N THR A 14 7.66 23.92 23.76
CA THR A 14 7.44 22.48 23.70
C THR A 14 5.94 22.24 23.84
N ILE A 15 5.29 21.72 22.80
CA ILE A 15 3.90 21.26 22.87
C ILE A 15 3.91 19.95 23.64
N ILE A 16 3.51 20.03 24.92
CA ILE A 16 3.23 18.86 25.74
C ILE A 16 1.83 18.39 25.36
N ILE A 17 1.75 17.28 24.63
CA ILE A 17 0.52 16.53 24.42
C ILE A 17 0.11 16.00 25.79
N THR A 18 -0.92 16.61 26.37
CA THR A 18 -1.47 16.17 27.64
C THR A 18 -2.49 15.07 27.33
N VAL A 19 -2.12 13.82 27.59
CA VAL A 19 -3.07 12.70 27.57
C VAL A 19 -4.04 12.90 28.73
N LEU A 20 -5.30 13.19 28.39
CA LEU A 20 -6.38 13.36 29.35
C LEU A 20 -6.65 12.00 30.01
N SER A 21 -6.12 11.81 31.22
CA SER A 21 -6.47 10.68 32.08
C SER A 21 -7.81 11.00 32.75
N LEU A 22 -8.89 10.42 32.22
CA LEU A 22 -10.21 10.41 32.83
C LEU A 22 -10.18 9.50 34.07
N THR A 23 -9.88 10.07 35.24
CA THR A 23 -10.08 9.38 36.52
C THR A 23 -11.55 9.39 36.89
N ILE A 24 -12.25 8.30 36.57
CA ILE A 24 -13.55 7.96 37.17
C ILE A 24 -13.26 7.41 38.57
N ILE A 25 -13.50 8.21 39.60
CA ILE A 25 -13.52 7.72 40.99
C ILE A 25 -14.88 7.04 41.20
N GLY A 26 -14.93 5.76 40.86
CA GLY A 26 -15.98 4.82 41.21
C GLY A 26 -15.31 3.48 41.49
N ALA A 27 -15.58 2.88 42.64
CA ALA A 27 -14.96 1.63 43.08
C ALA A 27 -15.23 0.50 42.05
N CYS A 28 -14.28 0.25 41.17
CA CYS A 28 -14.36 -0.78 40.14
C CYS A 28 -13.01 -1.50 40.04
N THR A 29 -13.09 -2.80 39.78
CA THR A 29 -12.05 -3.81 39.66
C THR A 29 -10.85 -3.36 38.80
N VAL A 30 -9.74 -3.06 39.45
CA VAL A 30 -8.41 -3.08 38.81
C VAL A 30 -8.02 -4.55 38.70
N GLY A 31 -8.01 -5.15 37.51
CA GLY A 31 -7.73 -6.60 37.43
C GLY A 31 -7.35 -7.19 36.07
N THR A 32 -8.08 -6.91 34.99
CA THR A 32 -7.93 -7.64 33.73
C THR A 32 -7.38 -6.76 32.60
N ASP A 33 -8.02 -5.63 32.33
CA ASP A 33 -7.78 -4.86 31.10
C ASP A 33 -6.36 -4.25 31.03
N GLU A 34 -5.78 -3.80 32.15
CA GLU A 34 -4.44 -3.21 32.18
C GLU A 34 -3.32 -4.28 32.17
N ALA A 35 -3.61 -5.48 32.68
CA ALA A 35 -2.68 -6.60 32.66
C ALA A 35 -2.63 -7.25 31.27
N GLU A 36 -3.80 -7.40 30.64
CA GLU A 36 -3.93 -7.86 29.25
C GLU A 36 -3.29 -6.87 28.27
N ALA A 37 -3.49 -5.56 28.48
CA ALA A 37 -2.86 -4.51 27.66
C ALA A 37 -1.33 -4.60 27.64
N LYS A 38 -0.70 -4.86 28.80
CA LYS A 38 0.77 -5.02 28.88
C LYS A 38 1.26 -6.35 28.33
N SER A 39 0.40 -7.38 28.25
CA SER A 39 0.77 -8.71 27.75
C SER A 39 0.95 -8.71 26.24
N TRP A 40 -0.05 -8.24 25.49
CA TRP A 40 -0.01 -8.32 24.02
C TRP A 40 1.05 -7.40 23.41
N GLU A 41 1.33 -6.22 24.01
CA GLU A 41 2.42 -5.34 23.56
C GLU A 41 3.79 -6.03 23.68
N SER A 42 3.99 -6.83 24.73
CA SER A 42 5.23 -7.58 24.91
C SER A 42 5.35 -8.73 23.91
N GLU A 43 4.25 -9.42 23.63
CA GLU A 43 4.18 -10.50 22.64
C GLU A 43 4.44 -9.95 21.23
N MET A 44 3.79 -8.86 20.84
CA MET A 44 3.99 -8.19 19.55
C MET A 44 5.45 -7.79 19.32
N ASN A 45 6.10 -7.21 20.33
CA ASN A 45 7.51 -6.80 20.22
C ASN A 45 8.49 -7.99 20.08
N GLN A 46 8.05 -9.20 20.42
CA GLN A 46 8.84 -10.44 20.30
C GLN A 46 8.54 -11.19 19.00
N THR A 47 7.36 -10.99 18.41
CA THR A 47 6.99 -11.58 17.13
C THR A 47 7.88 -11.04 16.02
N LYS A 48 8.54 -11.97 15.31
CA LYS A 48 9.29 -11.70 14.10
C LYS A 48 8.41 -12.03 12.90
N ASP A 49 8.62 -11.33 11.81
CA ASP A 49 7.98 -11.60 10.51
C ASP A 49 6.45 -11.40 10.50
N LEU A 50 5.96 -10.27 11.02
CA LEU A 50 4.56 -9.87 10.88
C LEU A 50 4.18 -9.70 9.40
N LYS A 51 2.99 -10.18 9.01
CA LYS A 51 2.46 -10.01 7.64
C LYS A 51 2.23 -8.54 7.28
N PHE A 52 1.73 -7.75 8.23
CA PHE A 52 1.47 -6.32 8.10
C PHE A 52 2.41 -5.52 9.01
N SER A 53 2.45 -4.19 8.86
CA SER A 53 3.25 -3.35 9.76
C SER A 53 2.82 -3.55 11.22
N PRO A 54 3.70 -3.28 12.21
CA PRO A 54 3.33 -3.34 13.61
C PRO A 54 2.07 -2.50 13.91
N GLU A 55 1.98 -1.28 13.38
CA GLU A 55 0.85 -0.38 13.58
C GLU A 55 -0.45 -0.94 12.99
N ALA A 56 -0.39 -1.48 11.77
CA ALA A 56 -1.53 -2.14 11.14
C ALA A 56 -1.99 -3.36 11.96
N THR A 57 -1.04 -4.20 12.39
CA THR A 57 -1.31 -5.40 13.21
C THR A 57 -2.03 -5.03 14.52
N VAL A 58 -1.59 -3.98 15.22
CA VAL A 58 -2.26 -3.49 16.43
C VAL A 58 -3.69 -3.07 16.15
N ARG A 59 -3.90 -2.34 15.06
CA ARG A 59 -5.22 -1.80 14.72
C ARG A 59 -6.20 -2.91 14.33
N LEU A 60 -5.74 -3.89 13.57
CA LEU A 60 -6.48 -5.10 13.24
C LEU A 60 -6.82 -5.90 14.50
N TYR A 61 -5.85 -6.08 15.40
CA TYR A 61 -6.07 -6.77 16.67
C TYR A 61 -7.16 -6.10 17.52
N ILE A 62 -7.07 -4.77 17.69
CA ILE A 62 -8.08 -4.00 18.43
C ILE A 62 -9.45 -4.11 17.78
N GLN A 63 -9.52 -4.07 16.44
CA GLN A 63 -10.78 -4.17 15.72
C GLN A 63 -11.40 -5.56 15.85
N LEU A 64 -10.61 -6.64 15.72
CA LEU A 64 -11.07 -8.01 15.92
C LEU A 64 -11.64 -8.23 17.32
N CYS A 65 -10.97 -7.73 18.37
CA CYS A 65 -11.48 -7.84 19.75
C CYS A 65 -12.83 -7.13 19.92
N LYS A 66 -13.04 -6.00 19.23
CA LYS A 66 -14.32 -5.28 19.26
C LYS A 66 -15.44 -6.07 18.58
N GLU A 67 -15.16 -6.72 17.45
CA GLU A 67 -16.15 -7.51 16.71
C GLU A 67 -16.57 -8.77 17.47
N GLU A 68 -15.60 -9.45 18.08
CA GLU A 68 -15.82 -10.63 18.93
C GLU A 68 -16.46 -10.26 20.29
N LYS A 69 -16.44 -8.96 20.65
CA LYS A 69 -16.90 -8.42 21.94
C LYS A 69 -16.20 -9.05 23.15
N GLU A 70 -15.01 -9.58 22.94
CA GLU A 70 -14.15 -10.21 23.94
C GLU A 70 -12.69 -10.01 23.53
N TRP A 71 -11.81 -9.90 24.54
CA TRP A 71 -10.37 -9.91 24.31
C TRP A 71 -9.91 -11.33 23.99
N ILE A 72 -9.38 -11.50 22.79
CA ILE A 72 -8.78 -12.77 22.36
C ILE A 72 -7.26 -12.73 22.63
N PRO A 73 -6.63 -13.87 22.98
CA PRO A 73 -5.18 -13.95 23.08
C PRO A 73 -4.50 -13.43 21.80
N PHE A 74 -3.40 -12.70 21.94
CA PHE A 74 -2.73 -12.08 20.78
C PHE A 74 -2.25 -13.12 19.77
N SER A 75 -1.82 -14.29 20.23
CA SER A 75 -1.48 -15.44 19.35
C SER A 75 -2.64 -15.84 18.45
N ASP A 76 -3.83 -15.97 19.01
CA ASP A 76 -5.03 -16.44 18.30
C ASP A 76 -5.53 -15.35 17.35
N ALA A 77 -5.41 -14.09 17.77
CA ALA A 77 -5.69 -12.95 16.90
C ALA A 77 -4.70 -12.86 15.74
N LEU A 78 -3.41 -13.13 15.98
CA LEU A 78 -2.39 -13.08 14.96
C LEU A 78 -2.65 -14.14 13.87
N GLU A 79 -3.04 -15.36 14.24
CA GLU A 79 -3.46 -16.38 13.27
C GLU A 79 -4.64 -15.91 12.41
N LYS A 80 -5.63 -15.23 13.01
CA LYS A 80 -6.76 -14.63 12.28
C LYS A 80 -6.30 -13.50 11.35
N ILE A 81 -5.39 -12.63 11.82
CA ILE A 81 -4.86 -11.51 11.04
C ILE A 81 -4.05 -12.00 9.84
N ASP A 82 -3.19 -12.99 10.03
CA ASP A 82 -2.35 -13.54 8.95
C ASP A 82 -3.19 -14.22 7.85
N ALA A 83 -4.36 -14.74 8.21
CA ALA A 83 -5.32 -15.32 7.29
C ALA A 83 -6.09 -14.27 6.45
N LEU A 84 -6.12 -13.00 6.86
CA LEU A 84 -6.77 -11.93 6.08
C LEU A 84 -5.96 -11.66 4.81
N SER A 85 -6.65 -11.56 3.66
CA SER A 85 -6.07 -10.91 2.49
C SER A 85 -5.79 -9.43 2.78
N LYS A 86 -4.89 -8.80 2.02
CA LYS A 86 -4.63 -7.35 2.15
C LYS A 86 -5.90 -6.50 1.97
N VAL A 87 -6.83 -6.93 1.09
CA VAL A 87 -8.12 -6.24 0.94
C VAL A 87 -8.95 -6.31 2.22
N GLU A 88 -9.10 -7.51 2.79
CA GLU A 88 -9.86 -7.69 4.04
C GLU A 88 -9.21 -6.97 5.21
N ALA A 89 -7.87 -6.99 5.30
CA ALA A 89 -7.13 -6.25 6.30
C ALA A 89 -7.31 -4.73 6.15
N MET A 90 -7.23 -4.20 4.93
CA MET A 90 -7.47 -2.77 4.69
C MET A 90 -8.90 -2.38 5.08
N ASP A 91 -9.91 -3.15 4.67
CA ASP A 91 -11.32 -2.88 4.98
C ASP A 91 -11.56 -2.91 6.49
N LEU A 92 -11.03 -3.93 7.18
CA LEU A 92 -11.13 -4.04 8.63
C LEU A 92 -10.41 -2.88 9.36
N TYR A 93 -9.24 -2.47 8.85
CA TYR A 93 -8.51 -1.34 9.41
C TYR A 93 -9.30 -0.03 9.22
N LEU A 94 -9.89 0.21 8.05
CA LEU A 94 -10.76 1.37 7.81
C LEU A 94 -11.95 1.41 8.78
N GLU A 95 -12.58 0.27 9.07
CA GLU A 95 -13.68 0.18 10.03
C GLU A 95 -13.28 0.61 11.45
N SER A 96 -12.02 0.42 11.83
CA SER A 96 -11.50 0.83 13.13
C SER A 96 -11.58 2.35 13.40
N TYR A 97 -11.71 3.15 12.34
CA TYR A 97 -11.87 4.62 12.40
C TYR A 97 -13.33 5.07 12.53
N TYR A 98 -14.31 4.16 12.60
CA TYR A 98 -15.75 4.48 12.76
C TYR A 98 -16.25 5.58 11.81
N LYS A 99 -15.85 5.52 10.53
CA LYS A 99 -16.23 6.51 9.49
C LYS A 99 -15.67 7.92 9.69
N LYS A 100 -14.59 8.08 10.46
CA LYS A 100 -13.82 9.34 10.58
C LYS A 100 -12.40 9.17 10.06
N VAL A 101 -12.25 8.45 8.96
CA VAL A 101 -10.97 8.34 8.27
C VAL A 101 -10.74 9.66 7.53
N ASN A 102 -9.52 10.19 7.59
CA ASN A 102 -9.11 11.30 6.73
C ASN A 102 -8.10 10.79 5.67
N PRO A 103 -7.77 11.59 4.63
CA PRO A 103 -6.87 11.15 3.57
C PRO A 103 -5.50 10.67 4.06
N ARG A 104 -4.96 11.29 5.13
CA ARG A 104 -3.70 10.86 5.73
C ARG A 104 -3.82 9.47 6.36
N ASP A 105 -4.92 9.21 7.08
CA ASP A 105 -5.16 7.87 7.64
C ASP A 105 -5.24 6.82 6.52
N ILE A 106 -5.83 7.15 5.36
CA ILE A 106 -5.88 6.23 4.20
C ILE A 106 -4.46 5.92 3.72
N ARG A 107 -3.58 6.92 3.60
CA ARG A 107 -2.19 6.72 3.21
C ARG A 107 -1.44 5.85 4.21
N ASP A 108 -1.63 6.11 5.50
CA ASP A 108 -1.03 5.32 6.59
C ASP A 108 -1.53 3.86 6.58
N ILE A 109 -2.81 3.62 6.29
CA ILE A 109 -3.40 2.28 6.15
C ILE A 109 -2.78 1.55 4.96
N VAL A 110 -2.68 2.21 3.80
CA VAL A 110 -2.08 1.61 2.60
C VAL A 110 -0.63 1.24 2.86
N ASN A 111 0.15 2.12 3.49
CA ASN A 111 1.52 1.81 3.87
C ASN A 111 1.58 0.64 4.88
N GLY A 112 0.74 0.65 5.90
CA GLY A 112 0.73 -0.39 6.94
C GLY A 112 0.32 -1.78 6.44
N VAL A 113 -0.62 -1.85 5.50
CA VAL A 113 -1.16 -3.12 4.98
C VAL A 113 -0.43 -3.61 3.72
N TYR A 114 -0.09 -2.69 2.82
CA TYR A 114 0.51 -3.03 1.54
C TYR A 114 2.03 -2.80 1.49
N GLY A 115 2.59 -1.99 2.40
CA GLY A 115 3.98 -1.53 2.34
C GLY A 115 4.22 -0.48 1.26
N ILE A 116 3.18 0.19 0.80
CA ILE A 116 3.22 1.17 -0.30
C ILE A 116 3.12 2.58 0.27
N ASP A 117 4.12 3.40 -0.02
CA ASP A 117 4.15 4.81 0.39
C ASP A 117 3.58 5.70 -0.72
N LEU A 118 2.32 6.11 -0.58
CA LEU A 118 1.63 6.98 -1.54
C LEU A 118 2.20 8.41 -1.57
N GLU A 119 2.81 8.89 -0.48
CA GLU A 119 3.44 10.21 -0.46
C GLU A 119 4.71 10.17 -1.32
N ALA A 120 5.54 9.15 -1.15
CA ALA A 120 6.72 8.93 -1.99
C ALA A 120 6.36 8.77 -3.49
N VAL A 121 5.27 8.06 -3.81
CA VAL A 121 4.78 7.95 -5.20
C VAL A 121 4.43 9.32 -5.78
N SER A 122 3.76 10.19 -5.00
CA SER A 122 3.44 11.56 -5.41
C SER A 122 4.70 12.39 -5.64
N GLU A 123 5.61 12.42 -4.66
CA GLU A 123 6.84 13.24 -4.70
C GLU A 123 7.74 12.88 -5.89
N LEU A 124 7.80 11.61 -6.25
CA LEU A 124 8.56 11.14 -7.41
C LEU A 124 7.87 11.41 -8.75
N GLY A 125 6.63 11.89 -8.73
CA GLY A 125 5.78 11.98 -9.93
C GLY A 125 5.52 10.62 -10.56
N ALA A 126 5.71 9.53 -9.81
CA ALA A 126 5.57 8.16 -10.30
C ALA A 126 4.08 7.79 -10.37
N GLY A 127 3.72 6.93 -11.31
CA GLY A 127 2.33 6.48 -11.46
C GLY A 127 1.95 6.32 -12.91
N LYS A 128 0.65 6.26 -13.19
CA LYS A 128 0.14 6.36 -14.56
C LYS A 128 0.49 7.75 -15.12
N GLN A 129 1.43 7.79 -16.08
CA GLN A 129 1.81 9.01 -16.82
C GLN A 129 0.80 9.27 -17.94
N THR A 130 -0.47 9.47 -17.60
CA THR A 130 -1.40 10.08 -18.56
C THR A 130 -1.21 11.59 -18.53
N SER A 131 -1.35 12.24 -19.69
CA SER A 131 -1.30 13.71 -19.79
C SER A 131 -2.41 14.41 -18.98
N THR A 132 -3.38 13.64 -18.49
CA THR A 132 -4.49 14.10 -17.65
C THR A 132 -5.05 12.94 -16.81
N TYR A 133 -5.79 13.28 -15.74
CA TYR A 133 -6.57 12.32 -14.97
C TYR A 133 -7.85 11.89 -15.70
N PRO A 134 -8.50 10.77 -15.31
CA PRO A 134 -9.85 10.44 -15.78
C PRO A 134 -10.86 11.56 -15.47
N ASP A 135 -11.86 11.74 -16.34
CA ASP A 135 -12.93 12.75 -16.19
C ASP A 135 -13.61 12.72 -14.81
N GLU A 136 -13.75 11.52 -14.23
CA GLU A 136 -14.31 11.34 -12.88
C GLU A 136 -13.46 12.06 -11.81
N VAL A 137 -12.14 11.88 -11.83
CA VAL A 137 -11.22 12.53 -10.88
C VAL A 137 -11.25 14.03 -11.07
N LEU A 138 -11.19 14.50 -12.32
CA LEU A 138 -11.23 15.92 -12.65
C LEU A 138 -12.55 16.57 -12.19
N GLY A 139 -13.68 15.86 -12.32
CA GLY A 139 -14.99 16.30 -11.86
C GLY A 139 -15.05 16.47 -10.34
N MET A 140 -14.57 15.48 -9.59
CA MET A 140 -14.56 15.52 -8.12
C MET A 140 -13.66 16.63 -7.59
N VAL A 141 -12.46 16.77 -8.14
CA VAL A 141 -11.51 17.82 -7.73
C VAL A 141 -12.09 19.22 -7.98
N ARG A 142 -12.75 19.44 -9.13
CA ARG A 142 -13.43 20.71 -9.41
C ARG A 142 -14.58 20.99 -8.46
N GLN A 143 -15.33 19.97 -8.08
CA GLN A 143 -16.42 20.11 -7.13
C GLN A 143 -15.91 20.61 -5.76
N ALA A 144 -14.72 20.17 -5.34
CA ALA A 144 -14.12 20.61 -4.08
C ALA A 144 -13.49 22.02 -4.16
N LEU A 145 -12.99 22.43 -5.33
CA LEU A 145 -12.20 23.67 -5.47
C LEU A 145 -13.00 24.98 -5.52
N ASP A 146 -14.34 24.95 -5.59
CA ASP A 146 -15.23 26.13 -5.67
C ASP A 146 -14.90 27.18 -6.77
N GLU A 147 -13.92 26.90 -7.65
CA GLU A 147 -13.40 27.78 -8.70
C GLU A 147 -13.27 27.01 -10.03
N GLU A 148 -13.38 27.73 -11.16
CA GLU A 148 -13.11 27.14 -12.48
C GLU A 148 -11.61 26.88 -12.66
N VAL A 149 -11.19 25.64 -12.39
CA VAL A 149 -9.81 25.17 -12.59
C VAL A 149 -9.72 24.31 -13.85
N SER A 150 -8.68 24.55 -14.67
CA SER A 150 -8.44 23.78 -15.90
C SER A 150 -7.85 22.40 -15.62
N ASP A 151 -8.02 21.45 -16.55
CA ASP A 151 -7.46 20.09 -16.41
C ASP A 151 -5.93 20.12 -16.30
N GLU A 152 -5.28 21.05 -17.00
CA GLU A 152 -3.83 21.22 -16.95
C GLU A 152 -3.35 21.77 -15.61
N ALA A 153 -4.18 22.54 -14.89
CA ALA A 153 -3.85 23.00 -13.55
C ALA A 153 -3.99 21.87 -12.53
N ILE A 154 -5.06 21.07 -12.62
CA ILE A 154 -5.25 19.88 -11.76
C ILE A 154 -4.15 18.85 -12.00
N SER A 155 -3.74 18.63 -13.26
CA SER A 155 -2.70 17.66 -13.60
C SER A 155 -1.29 18.05 -13.12
N LYS A 156 -1.10 19.31 -12.68
CA LYS A 156 0.15 19.81 -12.08
C LYS A 156 0.15 19.79 -10.56
N MET A 157 -0.99 19.51 -9.93
CA MET A 157 -1.07 19.32 -8.49
C MET A 157 -0.37 18.02 -8.10
N GLU A 158 0.12 17.99 -6.87
CA GLU A 158 0.63 16.76 -6.27
C GLU A 158 -0.49 15.72 -6.20
N LYS A 159 -0.18 14.44 -6.44
CA LYS A 159 -1.19 13.36 -6.39
C LYS A 159 -1.88 13.28 -5.02
N VAL A 160 -1.15 13.57 -3.95
CA VAL A 160 -1.73 13.65 -2.59
C VAL A 160 -2.71 14.81 -2.43
N GLU A 161 -2.46 15.95 -3.08
CA GLU A 161 -3.39 17.09 -3.09
C GLU A 161 -4.65 16.74 -3.88
N VAL A 162 -4.50 16.09 -5.03
CA VAL A 162 -5.61 15.57 -5.84
C VAL A 162 -6.46 14.57 -5.04
N MET A 163 -5.82 13.68 -4.27
CA MET A 163 -6.51 12.73 -3.39
C MET A 163 -7.28 13.43 -2.27
N ASP A 164 -6.68 14.44 -1.63
CA ASP A 164 -7.32 15.17 -0.53
C ASP A 164 -8.57 15.93 -1.04
N LEU A 165 -8.50 16.56 -2.22
CA LEU A 165 -9.63 17.23 -2.87
C LEU A 165 -10.69 16.24 -3.37
N TYR A 166 -10.28 15.11 -3.94
CA TYR A 166 -11.21 14.06 -4.35
C TYR A 166 -11.99 13.53 -3.14
N TRP A 167 -11.32 13.31 -2.01
CA TRP A 167 -11.94 12.87 -0.76
C TRP A 167 -12.96 13.88 -0.22
N GLU A 168 -12.64 15.19 -0.27
CA GLU A 168 -13.53 16.26 0.17
C GLU A 168 -14.84 16.28 -0.62
N ALA A 169 -14.81 16.00 -1.93
CA ALA A 169 -16.01 15.94 -2.77
C ALA A 169 -16.99 14.81 -2.38
N PHE A 170 -16.54 13.80 -1.62
CA PHE A 170 -17.35 12.70 -1.11
C PHE A 170 -17.88 12.94 0.32
N ASP A 171 -17.75 14.15 0.87
CA ASP A 171 -18.12 14.49 2.26
C ASP A 171 -17.50 13.54 3.31
N GLY A 172 -16.36 12.92 2.96
CA GLY A 172 -15.66 11.96 3.82
C GLY A 172 -16.34 10.60 3.98
N GLU A 173 -17.30 10.25 3.12
CA GLU A 173 -17.98 8.94 3.13
C GLU A 173 -17.63 8.13 1.88
N MET A 174 -16.68 7.19 2.01
CA MET A 174 -16.34 6.23 0.96
C MET A 174 -16.24 4.81 1.53
N SER A 175 -16.66 3.81 0.75
CA SER A 175 -16.38 2.41 1.08
C SER A 175 -14.90 2.09 0.83
N GLY A 176 -14.39 0.99 1.40
CA GLY A 176 -13.04 0.54 1.11
C GLY A 176 -12.79 0.24 -0.37
N ASP A 177 -13.82 -0.24 -1.08
CA ASP A 177 -13.76 -0.44 -2.54
C ASP A 177 -13.62 0.89 -3.30
N ASP A 178 -14.39 1.91 -2.91
CA ASP A 178 -14.29 3.25 -3.50
C ASP A 178 -12.92 3.87 -3.24
N ILE A 179 -12.37 3.70 -2.02
CA ILE A 179 -11.02 4.18 -1.68
C ILE A 179 -9.97 3.51 -2.57
N ARG A 180 -10.04 2.19 -2.78
CA ARG A 180 -9.13 1.48 -3.69
C ARG A 180 -9.26 1.96 -5.14
N LYS A 181 -10.48 2.24 -5.62
CA LYS A 181 -10.72 2.79 -6.96
C LYS A 181 -10.13 4.19 -7.12
N MET A 182 -10.32 5.07 -6.12
CA MET A 182 -9.71 6.40 -6.08
C MET A 182 -8.19 6.30 -6.14
N ILE A 183 -7.58 5.44 -5.31
CA ILE A 183 -6.12 5.23 -5.32
C ILE A 183 -5.65 4.76 -6.70
N ASN A 184 -6.36 3.81 -7.32
CA ASN A 184 -6.02 3.36 -8.66
C ASN A 184 -6.14 4.49 -9.70
N ALA A 185 -7.19 5.31 -9.63
CA ALA A 185 -7.42 6.39 -10.57
C ALA A 185 -6.37 7.51 -10.48
N ILE A 186 -5.90 7.82 -9.27
CA ILE A 186 -4.95 8.92 -9.02
C ILE A 186 -3.49 8.46 -9.12
N PHE A 187 -3.17 7.32 -8.50
CA PHE A 187 -1.79 6.82 -8.40
C PHE A 187 -1.47 5.74 -9.44
N GLY A 188 -2.47 5.13 -10.08
CA GLY A 188 -2.27 3.98 -10.97
C GLY A 188 -1.94 2.69 -10.22
N ILE A 189 -2.34 2.59 -8.95
CA ILE A 189 -2.01 1.46 -8.07
C ILE A 189 -3.27 0.62 -7.84
N ASN A 190 -3.27 -0.59 -8.41
CA ASN A 190 -4.39 -1.54 -8.26
C ASN A 190 -4.23 -2.38 -6.99
N LEU A 191 -4.63 -1.84 -5.83
CA LEU A 191 -4.53 -2.51 -4.52
C LEU A 191 -5.27 -3.86 -4.47
N ALA A 192 -6.41 -3.99 -5.15
CA ALA A 192 -7.13 -5.25 -5.25
C ALA A 192 -6.34 -6.31 -6.04
N GLY A 193 -5.76 -5.90 -7.18
CA GLY A 193 -4.88 -6.76 -7.98
C GLY A 193 -3.62 -7.18 -7.24
N ILE A 194 -3.00 -6.26 -6.50
CA ILE A 194 -1.81 -6.51 -5.68
C ILE A 194 -2.11 -7.52 -4.57
N SER A 195 -3.27 -7.41 -3.91
CA SER A 195 -3.70 -8.41 -2.93
C SER A 195 -3.86 -9.80 -3.55
N GLY A 196 -4.24 -9.89 -4.83
CA GLY A 196 -4.33 -11.15 -5.56
C GLY A 196 -3.00 -11.80 -5.92
N LEU A 197 -1.87 -11.11 -5.71
CA LEU A 197 -0.52 -11.66 -5.92
C LEU A 197 -0.02 -12.46 -4.71
N GLU A 198 -0.69 -12.39 -3.56
CA GLU A 198 -0.33 -13.17 -2.37
C GLU A 198 -0.26 -14.67 -2.67
N GLY A 199 0.89 -15.28 -2.36
CA GLY A 199 1.12 -16.71 -2.59
C GLY A 199 1.27 -17.11 -4.06
N THR A 200 1.25 -16.18 -5.01
CA THR A 200 1.38 -16.52 -6.43
C THR A 200 2.81 -16.82 -6.87
N GLY A 201 3.80 -16.48 -6.03
CA GLY A 201 5.22 -16.59 -6.35
C GLY A 201 5.74 -15.45 -7.23
N VAL A 202 5.00 -14.35 -7.34
CA VAL A 202 5.39 -13.16 -8.12
C VAL A 202 5.60 -11.97 -7.20
N ALA A 203 6.83 -11.48 -7.18
CA ALA A 203 7.16 -10.18 -6.62
C ALA A 203 6.92 -9.08 -7.66
N LEU A 204 6.46 -7.91 -7.22
CA LEU A 204 6.24 -6.73 -8.04
C LEU A 204 7.03 -5.56 -7.49
N PHE A 205 7.98 -5.07 -8.29
CA PHE A 205 8.67 -3.81 -8.09
C PHE A 205 8.16 -2.79 -9.10
N SER A 206 7.62 -1.67 -8.63
CA SER A 206 7.08 -0.63 -9.48
C SER A 206 7.11 0.69 -8.73
N LYS A 207 7.19 1.81 -9.46
CA LYS A 207 7.22 3.16 -8.85
C LYS A 207 8.36 3.32 -7.84
N GLU A 208 9.52 2.76 -8.19
CA GLU A 208 10.75 2.80 -7.39
C GLU A 208 10.61 2.18 -5.98
N GLN A 209 9.64 1.28 -5.79
CA GLN A 209 9.44 0.58 -4.52
C GLN A 209 8.90 -0.84 -4.70
N TRP A 210 9.01 -1.64 -3.65
CA TRP A 210 8.36 -2.95 -3.60
C TRP A 210 6.87 -2.76 -3.38
N ILE A 211 6.07 -3.16 -4.36
CA ILE A 211 4.60 -3.14 -4.28
C ILE A 211 4.08 -4.46 -3.70
N SER A 212 4.75 -5.57 -4.04
CA SER A 212 4.49 -6.89 -3.48
C SER A 212 5.80 -7.67 -3.45
N HIS A 213 6.17 -8.21 -2.30
CA HIS A 213 7.38 -9.04 -2.19
C HIS A 213 7.28 -9.95 -0.98
N TYR A 214 7.36 -11.25 -1.22
CA TYR A 214 7.34 -12.31 -0.23
C TYR A 214 8.61 -13.15 -0.33
N LYS A 215 8.98 -13.76 0.79
CA LYS A 215 10.21 -14.54 0.94
C LYS A 215 10.37 -15.67 -0.09
N ASN A 216 9.25 -16.26 -0.50
CA ASN A 216 9.22 -17.40 -1.41
C ASN A 216 8.83 -17.01 -2.85
N ASP A 217 8.76 -15.72 -3.17
CA ASP A 217 8.51 -15.31 -4.54
C ASP A 217 9.59 -15.88 -5.46
N LEU A 218 9.20 -16.28 -6.67
CA LEU A 218 10.03 -16.99 -7.63
C LEU A 218 10.53 -16.05 -8.73
N PHE A 219 9.69 -15.13 -9.18
CA PHE A 219 10.04 -14.16 -10.21
C PHE A 219 9.70 -12.75 -9.75
N VAL A 220 10.56 -11.80 -10.13
CA VAL A 220 10.29 -10.38 -9.98
C VAL A 220 9.78 -9.84 -11.30
N VAL A 221 8.64 -9.16 -11.26
CA VAL A 221 8.20 -8.24 -12.31
C VAL A 221 8.61 -6.85 -11.87
N HIS A 222 9.46 -6.21 -12.67
CA HIS A 222 9.94 -4.87 -12.42
C HIS A 222 9.42 -3.96 -13.54
N THR A 223 8.74 -2.87 -13.19
CA THR A 223 8.33 -1.83 -14.15
C THR A 223 9.17 -0.58 -13.96
N GLY A 224 9.57 0.08 -15.04
CA GLY A 224 10.19 1.39 -14.96
C GLY A 224 9.24 2.44 -14.33
N ALA A 225 9.80 3.57 -13.91
CA ALA A 225 9.06 4.64 -13.23
C ALA A 225 7.80 5.10 -14.00
N ASP A 226 7.92 5.20 -15.33
CA ASP A 226 6.85 5.67 -16.23
C ASP A 226 5.95 4.54 -16.76
N ASP A 227 6.15 3.30 -16.29
CA ASP A 227 5.51 2.07 -16.77
C ASP A 227 5.65 1.85 -18.29
N VAL A 228 6.64 2.45 -18.95
CA VAL A 228 6.89 2.26 -20.38
C VAL A 228 7.52 0.90 -20.66
N ASP A 229 8.33 0.42 -19.71
CA ASP A 229 9.04 -0.84 -19.80
C ASP A 229 8.84 -1.74 -18.59
N VAL A 230 9.00 -3.04 -18.85
CA VAL A 230 8.80 -4.13 -17.90
C VAL A 230 9.92 -5.14 -18.10
N TRP A 231 10.50 -5.63 -17.02
CA TRP A 231 11.39 -6.78 -17.06
C TRP A 231 11.10 -7.81 -16.00
N VAL A 232 11.43 -9.06 -16.34
CA VAL A 232 11.15 -10.24 -15.55
C VAL A 232 12.43 -11.04 -15.35
N TYR A 233 12.74 -11.33 -14.09
CA TYR A 233 13.94 -12.06 -13.69
C TYR A 233 13.68 -12.94 -12.46
N PRO A 234 14.44 -14.03 -12.28
CA PRO A 234 14.29 -14.91 -11.13
C PRO A 234 14.77 -14.26 -9.83
N THR A 235 14.11 -14.58 -8.73
CA THR A 235 14.57 -14.22 -7.38
C THR A 235 15.72 -15.10 -6.92
N ASP A 236 16.46 -14.66 -5.89
CA ASP A 236 17.48 -15.49 -5.24
C ASP A 236 16.90 -16.80 -4.67
N HIS A 237 15.64 -16.78 -4.22
CA HIS A 237 14.94 -17.97 -3.76
C HIS A 237 14.76 -18.97 -4.90
N PHE A 238 14.25 -18.54 -6.06
CA PHE A 238 14.13 -19.42 -7.24
C PHE A 238 15.48 -20.01 -7.65
N LYS A 239 16.53 -19.18 -7.73
CA LYS A 239 17.88 -19.63 -8.08
C LYS A 239 18.38 -20.69 -7.12
N LYS A 240 18.18 -20.48 -5.81
CA LYS A 240 18.58 -21.44 -4.77
C LYS A 240 17.82 -22.76 -4.84
N GLN A 241 16.52 -22.73 -5.13
CA GLN A 241 15.70 -23.94 -5.19
C GLN A 241 15.96 -24.76 -6.46
N THR A 242 16.26 -24.11 -7.58
CA THR A 242 16.37 -24.77 -8.90
C THR A 242 17.81 -24.98 -9.36
N GLY A 243 18.76 -24.19 -8.86
CA GLY A 243 20.13 -24.12 -9.36
C GLY A 243 20.27 -23.39 -10.70
N LEU A 244 19.20 -22.74 -11.20
CA LEU A 244 19.22 -21.95 -12.42
C LEU A 244 19.61 -20.50 -12.10
N GLU A 245 20.59 -19.96 -12.81
CA GLU A 245 21.03 -18.56 -12.62
C GLU A 245 20.16 -17.53 -13.36
N GLY A 246 19.46 -17.98 -14.41
CA GLY A 246 18.64 -17.13 -15.30
C GLY A 246 17.20 -17.59 -15.40
N ASN A 247 16.43 -16.93 -16.27
CA ASN A 247 15.04 -17.29 -16.53
C ASN A 247 14.94 -18.73 -17.08
N PRO A 248 13.99 -19.54 -16.59
CA PRO A 248 13.78 -20.88 -17.13
C PRO A 248 13.18 -20.82 -18.53
N ARG A 249 13.44 -21.84 -19.35
CA ARG A 249 13.05 -21.86 -20.76
C ARG A 249 11.55 -21.72 -20.97
N GLU A 250 10.75 -22.28 -20.08
CA GLU A 250 9.29 -22.21 -20.10
C GLU A 250 8.81 -20.76 -19.96
N LEU A 251 9.45 -19.99 -19.07
CA LEU A 251 9.13 -18.58 -18.87
C LEU A 251 9.55 -17.73 -20.08
N GLU A 252 10.73 -17.99 -20.64
CA GLU A 252 11.20 -17.31 -21.86
C GLU A 252 10.21 -17.52 -23.02
N VAL A 253 9.81 -18.78 -23.27
CA VAL A 253 8.89 -19.09 -24.37
C VAL A 253 7.54 -18.41 -24.15
N ALA A 254 7.02 -18.46 -22.93
CA ALA A 254 5.73 -17.88 -22.59
C ALA A 254 5.72 -16.34 -22.75
N LEU A 255 6.75 -15.66 -22.26
CA LEU A 255 6.84 -14.19 -22.34
C LEU A 255 7.24 -13.71 -23.74
N SER A 256 8.06 -14.45 -24.50
CA SER A 256 8.34 -14.10 -25.89
C SER A 256 7.10 -14.15 -26.78
N ALA A 257 6.10 -14.98 -26.47
CA ALA A 257 4.82 -14.96 -27.16
C ALA A 257 4.03 -13.65 -26.94
N LEU A 258 4.35 -12.89 -25.88
CA LEU A 258 3.80 -11.56 -25.59
C LEU A 258 4.68 -10.42 -26.12
N GLY A 259 5.82 -10.74 -26.75
CA GLY A 259 6.76 -9.75 -27.29
C GLY A 259 7.92 -9.39 -26.35
N PHE A 260 8.16 -10.15 -25.27
CA PHE A 260 9.37 -9.98 -24.47
C PHE A 260 10.59 -10.56 -25.18
N GLU A 261 11.71 -9.87 -25.08
CA GLU A 261 13.01 -10.32 -25.58
C GLU A 261 14.02 -10.33 -24.44
N TYR A 262 15.01 -11.23 -24.50
CA TYR A 262 16.08 -11.22 -23.50
C TYR A 262 17.00 -10.02 -23.71
N SER A 263 17.20 -9.23 -22.65
CA SER A 263 18.15 -8.11 -22.64
C SER A 263 19.40 -8.51 -21.85
N GLU A 264 20.54 -8.57 -22.53
CA GLU A 264 21.84 -8.81 -21.88
C GLU A 264 22.20 -7.69 -20.89
N GLU A 265 21.83 -6.44 -21.18
CA GLU A 265 22.10 -5.30 -20.31
C GLU A 265 21.36 -5.41 -18.97
N LYS A 266 20.13 -5.93 -18.99
CA LYS A 266 19.28 -6.09 -17.81
C LYS A 266 19.36 -7.48 -17.18
N GLU A 267 20.02 -8.42 -17.86
CA GLU A 267 20.03 -9.85 -17.52
C GLU A 267 18.61 -10.40 -17.26
N ALA A 268 17.64 -9.95 -18.06
CA ALA A 268 16.22 -10.18 -17.82
C ALA A 268 15.42 -10.29 -19.13
N LEU A 269 14.22 -10.88 -19.04
CA LEU A 269 13.23 -10.80 -20.11
C LEU A 269 12.63 -9.41 -20.08
N TYR A 270 12.76 -8.66 -21.16
CA TYR A 270 12.45 -7.24 -21.24
C TYR A 270 11.38 -6.95 -22.30
N TYR A 271 10.50 -6.01 -22.00
CA TYR A 271 9.54 -5.43 -22.92
C TYR A 271 9.52 -3.92 -22.74
N ALA A 272 9.49 -3.18 -23.85
CA ALA A 272 9.20 -1.76 -23.87
C ALA A 272 8.05 -1.50 -24.84
N ASN A 273 7.10 -0.66 -24.45
CA ASN A 273 6.01 -0.28 -25.35
C ASN A 273 6.59 0.45 -26.59
N PRO A 274 6.37 -0.06 -27.82
CA PRO A 274 6.91 0.56 -29.03
C PRO A 274 6.45 2.00 -29.28
N THR A 275 5.33 2.42 -28.69
CA THR A 275 4.84 3.81 -28.80
C THR A 275 5.53 4.77 -27.83
N GLY A 276 6.29 4.25 -26.86
CA GLY A 276 6.85 5.03 -25.75
C GLY A 276 5.81 5.46 -24.70
N GLU A 277 4.58 4.97 -24.81
CA GLU A 277 3.52 5.22 -23.82
C GLU A 277 3.56 4.17 -22.70
N SER A 278 2.95 4.47 -21.55
CA SER A 278 2.79 3.49 -20.49
C SER A 278 2.10 2.21 -20.98
N VAL A 279 2.59 1.07 -20.51
CA VAL A 279 2.06 -0.26 -20.84
C VAL A 279 0.60 -0.34 -20.40
N PRO A 280 -0.32 -0.73 -21.30
CA PRO A 280 -1.74 -0.86 -20.96
C PRO A 280 -2.04 -1.88 -19.85
N ASP A 281 -3.05 -1.62 -19.03
CA ASP A 281 -3.39 -2.48 -17.88
C ASP A 281 -3.76 -3.92 -18.29
N ASN A 282 -4.40 -4.09 -19.45
CA ASN A 282 -4.70 -5.43 -19.97
C ASN A 282 -3.43 -6.22 -20.33
N PHE A 283 -2.40 -5.55 -20.85
CA PHE A 283 -1.10 -6.17 -21.11
C PHE A 283 -0.40 -6.52 -19.80
N LYS A 284 -0.38 -5.61 -18.81
CA LYS A 284 0.15 -5.89 -17.46
C LYS A 284 -0.51 -7.13 -16.84
N GLY A 285 -1.84 -7.22 -16.94
CA GLY A 285 -2.62 -8.38 -16.49
C GLY A 285 -2.26 -9.67 -17.24
N GLN A 286 -2.05 -9.61 -18.56
CA GLN A 286 -1.62 -10.76 -19.35
C GLN A 286 -0.20 -11.23 -18.99
N THR A 287 0.73 -10.30 -18.77
CA THR A 287 2.10 -10.61 -18.32
C THR A 287 2.07 -11.33 -16.99
N LEU A 288 1.40 -10.76 -15.97
CA LEU A 288 1.29 -11.37 -14.65
C LEU A 288 0.59 -12.74 -14.73
N GLY A 289 -0.54 -12.84 -15.45
CA GLY A 289 -1.26 -14.10 -15.63
C GLY A 289 -0.40 -15.18 -16.29
N THR A 290 0.42 -14.81 -17.27
CA THR A 290 1.35 -15.73 -17.95
C THR A 290 2.42 -16.25 -16.98
N ILE A 291 3.04 -15.38 -16.19
CA ILE A 291 4.07 -15.77 -15.21
C ILE A 291 3.45 -16.71 -14.16
N ILE A 292 2.28 -16.35 -13.62
CA ILE A 292 1.55 -17.16 -12.64
C ILE A 292 1.19 -18.53 -13.25
N GLY A 293 0.80 -18.58 -14.53
CA GLY A 293 0.58 -19.83 -15.25
C GLY A 293 1.81 -20.72 -15.28
N VAL A 294 2.96 -20.15 -15.65
CA VAL A 294 4.25 -20.88 -15.66
C VAL A 294 4.61 -21.40 -14.27
N ILE A 295 4.42 -20.59 -13.22
CA ILE A 295 4.65 -21.00 -11.83
C ILE A 295 3.76 -22.19 -11.48
N LYS A 296 2.44 -22.10 -11.72
CA LYS A 296 1.50 -23.18 -11.38
C LYS A 296 1.80 -24.48 -12.12
N GLU A 297 2.20 -24.40 -13.38
CA GLU A 297 2.45 -25.59 -14.19
C GLU A 297 3.79 -26.28 -13.87
N ASN A 298 4.81 -25.52 -13.46
CA ASN A 298 6.19 -26.03 -13.40
C ASN A 298 6.85 -25.89 -12.03
N TYR A 299 6.33 -25.03 -11.15
CA TYR A 299 7.01 -24.58 -9.93
C TYR A 299 6.09 -24.43 -8.69
N GLU A 300 4.86 -24.97 -8.72
CA GLU A 300 3.84 -24.84 -7.63
C GLU A 300 4.33 -25.31 -6.25
N GLY A 301 5.35 -26.17 -6.19
CA GLY A 301 5.94 -26.63 -4.94
C GLY A 301 7.05 -25.75 -4.37
N LEU A 302 7.38 -24.62 -5.01
CA LEU A 302 8.52 -23.78 -4.66
C LEU A 302 8.14 -22.45 -3.99
N ASN A 303 6.88 -22.01 -4.12
CA ASN A 303 6.35 -20.77 -3.53
C ASN A 303 5.67 -21.01 -2.16
#